data_AF-A0A5E3X816-F1
#
_entry.id   AF-A0A5E3X816-F1
#
_cell.length_a   1.000
_cell.length_b   1.000
_cell.length_c   1.000
_cell.angle_alpha   90.00
_cell.angle_beta   90.00
_cell.angle_gamma   90.00
#
_symmetry.space_group_name_H-M   'P 1'
#
loop_
_entity.id
_entity.type
_entity.pdbx_description
1 polymer ?
#
loop_
_entity_poly.entity_id
_entity_poly.type
_entity_poly.pdbx_seq_one_letter_code
_entity_poly.pdbx_strand_id
1 'polypeptide(L)'
;MFAARTAARRAAASASTSALRSARVAAPARQLSASACRRSDALFNHRDTDYNNPKIPFEFTPENLKEAENIISKYPPQYKKAAIIPLLHLGQEQLGWTSISVMNYVAKLVEVNPMRVYEVATFYTMFNREPLGKHFVEVCTTTPCMLRGAYDILDVVCGHLGGIKPGETTKDGKFTVVEVECQGACSNAPMMAIAGDFYEDLTEESTKRILDTFAKGEKPKPGPQSGRHTSENSAGLTALTSEPYGPGQFCQPDFHKAAFGPRRPEAQARFLLKLSSLAGEEQRARGMQVAP
;
A
#
# COMPACT_ATOMS: atom_id res chain seq x y z
N MET A 1 47.93 42.09 55.90
CA MET A 1 47.20 41.38 56.97
C MET A 1 47.36 39.88 56.74
N PHE A 2 48.12 39.24 57.65
CA PHE A 2 48.28 37.80 57.97
C PHE A 2 47.93 36.75 56.88
N ALA A 3 48.90 36.03 56.30
CA ALA A 3 49.52 34.77 56.81
C ALA A 3 48.48 33.64 56.98
N ALA A 4 48.62 32.38 56.54
CA ALA A 4 49.76 31.48 56.42
C ALA A 4 49.31 30.25 55.57
N ARG A 5 50.15 29.60 54.73
CA ARG A 5 50.83 28.28 54.95
C ARG A 5 49.89 27.16 55.50
N THR A 6 49.87 25.90 55.07
CA THR A 6 50.76 25.03 54.28
C THR A 6 50.04 23.68 54.06
N ALA A 7 50.45 22.92 53.04
CA ALA A 7 50.09 21.52 52.83
C ALA A 7 50.69 20.56 53.89
N ALA A 8 50.04 19.42 54.15
CA ALA A 8 50.60 18.05 54.03
C ALA A 8 49.79 16.97 54.80
N ARG A 9 49.45 15.89 54.08
CA ARG A 9 49.57 14.45 54.42
C ARG A 9 49.62 14.02 55.90
N ARG A 10 48.77 13.05 56.30
CA ARG A 10 49.07 11.59 56.41
C ARG A 10 47.95 10.85 57.15
N ALA A 11 47.72 9.60 56.73
CA ALA A 11 46.82 8.62 57.34
C ALA A 11 47.53 7.77 58.42
N ALA A 12 46.79 7.31 59.42
CA ALA A 12 46.91 6.04 60.17
C ALA A 12 45.87 6.06 61.33
N ALA A 13 44.79 5.29 61.25
CA ALA A 13 44.62 3.90 61.72
C ALA A 13 44.51 3.74 63.26
N SER A 14 43.34 3.33 63.75
CA SER A 14 43.23 2.41 64.89
C SER A 14 41.94 1.55 64.83
N ALA A 15 42.18 0.26 65.09
CA ALA A 15 41.30 -0.89 65.35
C ALA A 15 40.12 -0.61 66.32
N SER A 16 39.06 -1.40 66.50
CA SER A 16 38.54 -2.70 66.05
C SER A 16 37.17 -2.84 66.73
N THR A 17 36.16 -3.43 66.08
CA THR A 17 35.35 -4.52 66.65
C THR A 17 34.45 -5.09 65.56
N SER A 18 34.77 -6.31 65.16
CA SER A 18 33.99 -7.17 64.28
C SER A 18 32.69 -7.59 64.97
N ALA A 19 31.56 -7.11 64.48
CA ALA A 19 30.27 -7.75 64.68
C ALA A 19 29.85 -8.33 63.33
N LEU A 20 30.05 -9.65 63.17
CA LEU A 20 29.57 -10.44 62.05
C LEU A 20 28.04 -10.35 61.96
N ARG A 21 27.53 -9.35 61.23
CA ARG A 21 26.18 -9.40 60.69
C ARG A 21 26.21 -10.38 59.53
N SER A 22 25.67 -11.58 59.77
CA SER A 22 25.32 -12.55 58.74
C SER A 22 24.54 -11.85 57.63
N ALA A 23 25.20 -11.56 56.51
CA ALA A 23 24.55 -11.09 55.31
C ALA A 23 23.65 -12.23 54.81
N ARG A 24 22.36 -12.16 55.11
CA ARG A 24 21.36 -12.95 54.38
C ARG A 24 21.50 -12.53 52.92
N VAL A 25 22.04 -13.41 52.09
CA VAL A 25 21.98 -13.29 50.64
C VAL A 25 20.50 -13.19 50.30
N ALA A 26 20.04 -12.00 49.91
CA ALA A 26 18.71 -11.84 49.37
C ALA A 26 18.64 -12.74 48.13
N ALA A 27 17.77 -13.75 48.16
CA ALA A 27 17.53 -14.60 47.01
C ALA A 27 17.13 -13.70 45.81
N PRO A 28 17.61 -13.98 44.59
CA PRO A 28 17.19 -13.22 43.43
C PRO A 28 15.70 -13.43 43.21
N ALA A 29 14.88 -12.47 43.67
CA ALA A 29 13.48 -12.42 43.31
C ALA A 29 13.42 -12.10 41.81
N ARG A 30 12.96 -13.05 41.00
CA ARG A 30 12.57 -12.76 39.61
C ARG A 30 11.54 -11.65 39.67
N GLN A 31 11.90 -10.46 39.20
CA GLN A 31 10.91 -9.42 38.92
C GLN A 31 10.01 -9.97 37.82
N LEU A 32 8.73 -10.15 38.13
CA LEU A 32 7.71 -10.40 37.14
C LEU A 32 7.62 -9.13 36.28
N SER A 33 8.25 -9.14 35.11
CA SER A 33 7.99 -8.13 34.09
C SER A 33 6.64 -8.46 33.46
N ALA A 34 5.60 -7.75 33.88
CA ALA A 34 4.35 -7.73 33.13
C ALA A 34 4.57 -6.79 31.94
N SER A 35 4.63 -7.33 30.74
CA SER A 35 4.55 -6.49 29.53
C SER A 35 3.22 -5.73 29.60
N ALA A 36 3.28 -4.40 29.43
CA ALA A 36 2.06 -3.62 29.31
C ALA A 36 1.21 -4.20 28.17
N CYS A 37 -0.08 -4.43 28.43
CA CYS A 37 -1.01 -4.80 27.37
C CYS A 37 -1.13 -3.60 26.43
N ARG A 38 -0.39 -3.63 25.31
CA ARG A 38 -0.61 -2.68 24.23
C ARG A 38 -1.93 -3.06 23.57
N ARG A 39 -2.90 -2.15 23.65
CA ARG A 39 -4.14 -2.28 22.89
C ARG A 39 -3.81 -2.07 21.41
N SER A 40 -4.53 -2.75 20.53
CA SER A 40 -4.47 -2.49 19.10
C SER A 40 -4.94 -1.07 18.81
N ASP A 41 -4.31 -0.40 17.86
CA ASP A 41 -4.67 0.96 17.45
C ASP A 41 -6.06 1.03 16.79
N ALA A 42 -6.58 -0.12 16.31
CA ALA A 42 -7.91 -0.24 15.72
C ALA A 42 -8.78 -1.30 16.42
N LEU A 43 -10.10 -1.09 16.39
CA LEU A 43 -11.12 -2.06 16.83
C LEU A 43 -11.40 -3.06 15.71
N PHE A 44 -11.39 -4.37 15.98
CA PHE A 44 -11.72 -5.43 15.00
C PHE A 44 -13.18 -5.89 15.05
N ASN A 45 -13.98 -5.28 15.92
CA ASN A 45 -15.38 -5.62 16.12
C ASN A 45 -16.25 -4.43 15.71
N HIS A 46 -17.42 -4.70 15.15
CA HIS A 46 -18.39 -3.65 14.83
C HIS A 46 -19.29 -3.34 16.02
N ARG A 47 -19.62 -2.05 16.20
CA ARG A 47 -20.70 -1.58 17.05
C ARG A 47 -21.54 -0.63 16.22
N ASP A 48 -22.84 -0.84 16.22
CA ASP A 48 -23.77 -0.02 15.46
C ASP A 48 -23.68 1.43 15.93
N THR A 49 -23.48 2.33 14.98
CA THR A 49 -23.56 3.78 15.17
C THR A 49 -24.63 4.36 14.24
N ASP A 50 -24.96 5.63 14.44
CA ASP A 50 -25.97 6.32 13.60
C ASP A 50 -25.55 6.37 12.12
N TYR A 51 -24.24 6.42 11.85
CA TYR A 51 -23.67 6.50 10.50
C TYR A 51 -23.16 5.15 9.96
N ASN A 52 -23.01 4.12 10.81
CA ASN A 52 -22.54 2.79 10.42
C ASN A 52 -23.38 1.71 11.12
N ASN A 53 -24.41 1.22 10.44
CA ASN A 53 -25.26 0.14 10.94
C ASN A 53 -25.86 -0.63 9.76
N PRO A 54 -26.26 -1.90 9.95
CA PRO A 54 -26.76 -2.75 8.87
C PRO A 54 -28.12 -2.32 8.29
N LYS A 55 -28.79 -1.33 8.89
CA LYS A 55 -30.08 -0.81 8.41
C LYS A 55 -29.92 0.27 7.35
N ILE A 56 -28.76 0.92 7.28
CA ILE A 56 -28.47 1.91 6.23
C ILE A 56 -28.36 1.15 4.90
N PRO A 57 -29.20 1.45 3.89
CA PRO A 57 -29.12 0.79 2.60
C PRO A 57 -27.87 1.24 1.85
N PHE A 58 -27.20 0.28 1.21
CA PHE A 58 -26.12 0.53 0.27
C PHE A 58 -26.35 -0.33 -0.96
N GLU A 59 -26.23 0.28 -2.14
CA GLU A 59 -26.29 -0.39 -3.43
C GLU A 59 -25.23 0.22 -4.36
N PHE A 60 -24.69 -0.59 -5.27
CA PHE A 60 -23.80 -0.06 -6.30
C PHE A 60 -24.56 0.87 -7.25
N THR A 61 -23.88 1.92 -7.72
CA THR A 61 -24.39 2.71 -8.85
C THR A 61 -24.54 1.80 -10.08
N PRO A 62 -25.41 2.15 -11.05
CA PRO A 62 -25.58 1.33 -12.26
C PRO A 62 -24.28 1.10 -13.05
N GLU A 63 -23.33 2.02 -12.96
CA GLU A 63 -22.00 1.90 -13.55
C GLU A 63 -21.13 0.90 -12.79
N ASN A 64 -21.06 1.03 -11.47
CA ASN A 64 -20.31 0.10 -10.61
C ASN A 64 -20.92 -1.29 -10.59
N LEU A 65 -22.24 -1.43 -10.77
CA LEU A 65 -22.88 -2.73 -10.88
C LEU A 65 -22.40 -3.50 -12.12
N LYS A 66 -22.25 -2.81 -13.27
CA LYS A 66 -21.69 -3.41 -14.49
C LYS A 66 -20.24 -3.82 -14.28
N GLU A 67 -19.44 -3.01 -13.59
CA GLU A 67 -18.06 -3.38 -13.28
C GLU A 67 -17.99 -4.53 -12.27
N ALA A 68 -18.91 -4.58 -11.30
CA ALA A 68 -19.02 -5.71 -10.39
C ALA A 68 -19.35 -7.01 -11.14
N GLU A 69 -20.27 -6.98 -12.10
CA GLU A 69 -20.57 -8.12 -12.98
C GLU A 69 -19.34 -8.53 -13.82
N ASN A 70 -18.61 -7.55 -14.37
CA ASN A 70 -17.35 -7.78 -15.09
C ASN A 70 -16.30 -8.45 -14.20
N ILE A 71 -16.12 -7.98 -12.96
CA ILE A 71 -15.22 -8.57 -11.97
C ILE A 71 -15.63 -10.02 -11.67
N ILE A 72 -16.91 -10.28 -11.46
CA ILE A 72 -17.42 -11.63 -11.16
C ILE A 72 -17.18 -12.56 -12.36
N SER A 73 -17.33 -12.07 -13.58
CA SER A 73 -17.13 -12.85 -14.82
C SER A 73 -15.70 -13.37 -15.01
N LYS A 74 -14.71 -12.75 -14.36
CA LYS A 74 -13.30 -13.20 -14.37
C LYS A 74 -13.10 -14.52 -13.62
N TYR A 75 -14.05 -14.92 -12.78
CA TYR A 75 -13.97 -16.11 -11.96
C TYR A 75 -14.97 -17.18 -12.41
N PRO A 76 -14.66 -18.48 -12.23
CA PRO A 76 -15.61 -19.54 -12.49
C PRO A 76 -16.88 -19.37 -11.63
N PRO A 77 -18.07 -19.77 -12.15
CA PRO A 77 -19.34 -19.51 -11.48
C PRO A 77 -19.49 -20.20 -10.12
N GLN A 78 -18.75 -21.28 -9.86
CA GLN A 78 -18.72 -21.96 -8.55
C GLN A 78 -17.82 -21.24 -7.53
N TYR A 79 -16.95 -20.35 -7.96
CA TYR A 79 -15.94 -19.68 -7.13
C TYR A 79 -16.10 -18.16 -7.11
N LYS A 80 -17.35 -17.66 -7.18
CA LYS A 80 -17.66 -16.22 -7.08
C LYS A 80 -17.04 -15.56 -5.84
N LYS A 81 -16.85 -16.31 -4.74
CA LYS A 81 -16.17 -15.85 -3.51
C LYS A 81 -14.77 -15.25 -3.75
N ALA A 82 -14.10 -15.58 -4.84
CA ALA A 82 -12.81 -14.99 -5.19
C ALA A 82 -12.93 -13.49 -5.53
N ALA A 83 -14.11 -13.02 -5.90
CA ALA A 83 -14.38 -11.61 -6.22
C ALA A 83 -14.54 -10.70 -4.98
N ILE A 84 -14.50 -11.21 -3.75
CA ILE A 84 -14.78 -10.40 -2.54
C ILE A 84 -13.83 -9.20 -2.43
N ILE A 85 -12.53 -9.39 -2.61
CA ILE A 85 -11.53 -8.30 -2.50
C ILE A 85 -11.80 -7.17 -3.51
N PRO A 86 -11.87 -7.44 -4.84
CA PRO A 86 -12.12 -6.36 -5.80
C PRO A 86 -13.51 -5.73 -5.66
N LEU A 87 -14.53 -6.49 -5.24
CA LEU A 87 -15.86 -5.92 -5.00
C LEU A 87 -15.92 -5.03 -3.76
N LEU A 88 -15.23 -5.39 -2.68
CA LEU A 88 -15.08 -4.52 -1.52
C LEU A 88 -14.31 -3.26 -1.87
N HIS A 89 -13.27 -3.37 -2.70
CA HIS A 89 -12.49 -2.21 -3.14
C HIS A 89 -13.36 -1.24 -3.95
N LEU A 90 -14.15 -1.76 -4.90
CA LEU A 90 -15.12 -0.96 -5.66
C LEU A 90 -16.17 -0.28 -4.76
N GLY A 91 -16.64 -0.97 -3.72
CA GLY A 91 -17.54 -0.37 -2.72
C GLY A 91 -16.89 0.72 -1.89
N GLN A 92 -15.62 0.54 -1.54
CA GLN A 92 -14.82 1.56 -0.86
C GLN A 92 -14.58 2.78 -1.75
N GLU A 93 -14.32 2.63 -3.05
CA GLU A 93 -14.18 3.76 -3.96
C GLU A 93 -15.49 4.55 -4.11
N GLN A 94 -16.63 3.86 -4.14
CA GLN A 94 -17.94 4.53 -4.25
C GLN A 94 -18.31 5.32 -2.99
N LEU A 95 -18.09 4.75 -1.80
CA LEU A 95 -18.50 5.36 -0.53
C LEU A 95 -17.38 6.18 0.14
N GLY A 96 -16.12 5.97 -0.25
CA GLY A 96 -14.90 6.49 0.38
C GLY A 96 -14.34 5.60 1.50
N TRP A 97 -15.12 4.63 1.98
CA TRP A 97 -14.77 3.70 3.06
C TRP A 97 -15.67 2.46 3.01
N THR A 98 -15.30 1.39 3.70
CA THR A 98 -16.01 0.12 3.74
C THR A 98 -16.93 0.04 4.96
N SER A 99 -18.17 0.50 4.83
CA SER A 99 -19.20 0.38 5.89
C SER A 99 -19.74 -1.06 6.02
N ILE A 100 -20.43 -1.36 7.13
CA ILE A 100 -21.03 -2.69 7.32
C ILE A 100 -22.08 -3.01 6.24
N SER A 101 -22.77 -1.99 5.73
CA SER A 101 -23.75 -2.14 4.65
C SER A 101 -23.10 -2.53 3.33
N VAL A 102 -21.93 -1.95 3.00
CA VAL A 102 -21.13 -2.36 1.83
C VAL A 102 -20.75 -3.83 1.93
N MET A 103 -20.24 -4.25 3.08
CA MET A 103 -19.86 -5.65 3.31
C MET A 103 -21.05 -6.61 3.16
N ASN A 104 -22.21 -6.23 3.71
CA ASN A 104 -23.44 -7.01 3.59
C ASN A 104 -23.96 -7.08 2.16
N TYR A 105 -23.86 -5.99 1.41
CA TYR A 105 -24.26 -5.95 0.01
C TYR A 105 -23.38 -6.86 -0.85
N VAL A 106 -22.05 -6.78 -0.68
CA VAL A 106 -21.09 -7.65 -1.39
C VAL A 106 -21.32 -9.13 -1.02
N ALA A 107 -21.60 -9.43 0.25
CA ALA A 107 -21.92 -10.79 0.68
C ALA A 107 -23.17 -11.35 -0.04
N LYS A 108 -24.21 -10.54 -0.21
CA LYS A 108 -25.42 -10.92 -0.96
C LYS A 108 -25.12 -11.12 -2.45
N LEU A 109 -24.35 -10.22 -3.06
CA LEU A 109 -24.01 -10.28 -4.48
C LEU A 109 -23.21 -11.55 -4.84
N VAL A 110 -22.34 -11.98 -3.93
CA VAL A 110 -21.44 -13.13 -4.12
C VAL A 110 -22.02 -14.43 -3.54
N GLU A 111 -23.21 -14.37 -2.92
CA GLU A 111 -23.91 -15.51 -2.31
C GLU A 111 -23.09 -16.21 -1.21
N VAL A 112 -22.40 -15.44 -0.37
CA VAL A 112 -21.59 -15.94 0.76
C VAL A 112 -22.11 -15.44 2.10
N ASN A 113 -21.76 -16.14 3.18
CA ASN A 113 -22.05 -15.66 4.53
C ASN A 113 -21.32 -14.33 4.78
N PRO A 114 -22.00 -13.27 5.27
CA PRO A 114 -21.39 -11.97 5.57
C PRO A 114 -20.15 -12.05 6.45
N MET A 115 -20.07 -13.04 7.35
CA MET A 115 -18.91 -13.25 8.21
C MET A 115 -17.60 -13.43 7.41
N ARG A 116 -17.65 -14.09 6.25
CA ARG A 116 -16.47 -14.24 5.38
C ARG A 116 -16.01 -12.92 4.78
N VAL A 117 -16.95 -12.02 4.51
CA VAL A 117 -16.63 -10.68 4.02
C VAL A 117 -16.04 -9.82 5.14
N TYR A 118 -16.55 -9.96 6.37
CA TYR A 118 -16.00 -9.27 7.54
C TYR A 118 -14.57 -9.74 7.84
N GLU A 119 -14.30 -11.05 7.77
CA GLU A 119 -12.96 -11.62 7.90
C GLU A 119 -11.99 -10.97 6.90
N VAL A 120 -12.37 -10.87 5.63
CA VAL A 120 -11.55 -10.22 4.59
C VAL A 120 -11.36 -8.72 4.88
N ALA A 121 -12.44 -7.99 5.20
CA ALA A 121 -12.39 -6.55 5.45
C ALA A 121 -11.59 -6.16 6.71
N THR A 122 -11.46 -7.07 7.67
CA THR A 122 -10.66 -6.86 8.89
C THR A 122 -9.22 -7.34 8.74
N PHE A 123 -8.98 -8.29 7.85
CA PHE A 123 -7.66 -8.86 7.61
C PHE A 123 -6.78 -7.96 6.73
N TYR A 124 -7.33 -7.39 5.65
CA TYR A 124 -6.56 -6.52 4.75
C TYR A 124 -6.61 -5.06 5.22
N THR A 125 -5.45 -4.45 5.39
CA THR A 125 -5.29 -3.08 5.90
C THR A 125 -5.80 -2.00 4.95
N MET A 126 -5.97 -2.31 3.65
CA MET A 126 -6.49 -1.38 2.66
C MET A 126 -7.98 -1.05 2.87
N PHE A 127 -8.73 -1.92 3.56
CA PHE A 127 -10.15 -1.73 3.78
C PHE A 127 -10.40 -0.85 5.01
N ASN A 128 -10.77 0.39 4.75
CA ASN A 128 -11.01 1.38 5.79
C ASN A 128 -12.42 1.21 6.35
N ARG A 129 -12.53 0.83 7.63
CA ARG A 129 -13.81 0.51 8.28
C ARG A 129 -14.44 1.69 9.02
N GLU A 130 -13.76 2.84 8.98
CA GLU A 130 -14.21 4.11 9.53
C GLU A 130 -14.17 5.17 8.43
N PRO A 131 -15.02 6.21 8.50
CA PRO A 131 -15.02 7.27 7.51
C PRO A 131 -13.70 8.03 7.54
N LEU A 132 -13.06 8.10 6.38
CA LEU A 132 -11.82 8.84 6.20
C LEU A 132 -12.07 10.24 5.64
N GLY A 133 -11.06 11.09 5.76
CA GLY A 133 -11.00 12.33 5.01
C GLY A 133 -10.86 12.08 3.51
N LYS A 134 -11.12 13.11 2.71
CA LYS A 134 -11.08 13.04 1.24
C LYS A 134 -9.76 12.51 0.67
N HIS A 135 -8.64 12.81 1.33
CA HIS A 135 -7.30 12.40 0.96
C HIS A 135 -6.71 11.53 2.06
N PHE A 136 -6.53 10.25 1.75
CA PHE A 136 -5.86 9.29 2.62
C PHE A 136 -4.36 9.34 2.35
N VAL A 137 -3.58 9.74 3.35
CA VAL A 137 -2.12 9.92 3.29
C VAL A 137 -1.46 8.77 4.04
N GLU A 138 -0.75 7.93 3.31
CA GLU A 138 -0.08 6.75 3.80
C GLU A 138 1.43 6.97 3.77
N VAL A 139 2.07 7.08 4.93
CA VAL A 139 3.52 7.31 5.03
C VAL A 139 4.22 6.01 5.37
N CYS A 140 5.17 5.58 4.52
CA CYS A 140 5.94 4.36 4.74
C CYS A 140 7.07 4.60 5.75
N THR A 141 7.04 3.88 6.88
CA THR A 141 8.06 4.01 7.95
C THR A 141 8.92 2.77 8.12
N THR A 142 8.84 1.81 7.20
CA THR A 142 9.70 0.61 7.23
C THR A 142 11.18 0.93 7.08
N THR A 143 12.04 -0.01 7.46
CA THR A 143 13.49 0.18 7.60
C THR A 143 14.16 0.94 6.44
N PRO A 144 13.93 0.63 5.15
CA PRO A 144 14.56 1.37 4.05
C PRO A 144 14.17 2.86 4.03
N CYS A 145 12.90 3.16 4.31
CA CYS A 145 12.38 4.54 4.38
C CYS A 145 12.83 5.23 5.68
N MET A 146 12.83 4.51 6.81
CA MET A 146 13.35 4.98 8.10
C MET A 146 14.82 5.42 7.98
N LEU A 147 15.67 4.62 7.33
CA LEU A 147 17.09 4.96 7.11
C LEU A 147 17.27 6.21 6.22
N ARG A 148 16.23 6.60 5.47
CA ARG A 148 16.19 7.78 4.60
C ARG A 148 15.42 8.95 5.21
N GLY A 149 15.04 8.88 6.50
CA GLY A 149 14.37 9.98 7.21
C GLY A 149 12.84 9.99 7.12
N ALA A 150 12.20 8.82 6.96
CA ALA A 150 10.74 8.78 6.83
C ALA A 150 9.96 9.27 8.07
N TYR A 151 10.50 9.11 9.29
CA TYR A 151 9.87 9.68 10.49
C TYR A 151 9.88 11.21 10.46
N ASP A 152 10.93 11.83 9.91
CA ASP A 152 10.98 13.28 9.73
C ASP A 152 9.87 13.73 8.76
N ILE A 153 9.64 12.96 7.70
CA ILE A 153 8.53 13.21 6.76
C ILE A 153 7.17 13.05 7.45
N LEU A 154 6.98 12.00 8.26
CA LEU A 154 5.74 11.79 9.01
C LEU A 154 5.45 12.97 9.96
N ASP A 155 6.47 13.43 10.69
CA ASP A 155 6.36 14.57 11.61
C ASP A 155 6.02 15.86 10.85
N VAL A 156 6.62 16.07 9.67
CA VAL A 156 6.29 17.20 8.78
C VAL A 156 4.83 17.14 8.32
N VAL A 157 4.33 15.98 7.90
CA VAL A 157 2.94 15.79 7.47
C VAL A 157 1.99 16.10 8.63
N CYS A 158 2.21 15.49 9.79
CA CYS A 158 1.40 15.68 10.99
C CYS A 158 1.41 17.14 11.47
N GLY A 159 2.59 17.78 11.50
CA GLY A 159 2.74 19.17 11.89
C GLY A 159 2.06 20.15 10.93
N HIS A 160 2.22 19.94 9.62
CA HIS A 160 1.63 20.79 8.58
C HIS A 160 0.10 20.71 8.56
N LEU A 161 -0.46 19.53 8.87
CA LEU A 161 -1.91 19.28 8.91
C LEU A 161 -2.58 19.67 10.24
N GLY A 162 -1.92 20.51 11.06
CA GLY A 162 -2.49 21.05 12.29
C GLY A 162 -2.21 20.24 13.54
N GLY A 163 -1.14 19.42 13.54
CA GLY A 163 -0.70 18.66 14.70
C GLY A 163 -1.51 17.40 14.98
N ILE A 164 -2.09 16.79 13.94
CA ILE A 164 -2.79 15.51 14.05
C ILE A 164 -1.79 14.36 14.27
N LYS A 165 -2.26 13.27 14.87
CA LYS A 165 -1.46 12.04 15.02
C LYS A 165 -1.73 11.04 13.88
N PRO A 166 -0.81 10.09 13.63
CA PRO A 166 -1.10 8.96 12.76
C PRO A 166 -2.37 8.23 13.24
N GLY A 167 -3.29 7.95 12.33
CA GLY A 167 -4.62 7.41 12.58
C GLY A 167 -5.74 8.46 12.70
N GLU A 168 -5.41 9.75 12.80
CA GLU A 168 -6.40 10.81 12.95
C GLU A 168 -6.72 11.53 11.63
N THR A 169 -7.93 12.09 11.57
CA THR A 169 -8.41 12.90 10.46
C THR A 169 -8.38 14.38 10.86
N THR A 170 -8.01 15.26 9.93
CA THR A 170 -8.06 16.71 10.16
C THR A 170 -9.48 17.17 10.49
N LYS A 171 -9.61 18.25 11.28
CA LYS A 171 -10.92 18.83 11.66
C LYS A 171 -11.77 19.23 10.45
N ASP A 172 -11.11 19.56 9.34
CA ASP A 172 -11.76 19.93 8.08
C ASP A 172 -12.27 18.71 7.28
N GLY A 173 -12.00 17.48 7.74
CA GLY A 173 -12.38 16.24 7.05
C GLY A 173 -11.68 16.01 5.72
N LYS A 174 -10.57 16.71 5.45
CA LYS A 174 -9.89 16.66 4.16
C LYS A 174 -8.77 15.62 4.10
N PHE A 175 -8.03 15.45 5.19
CA PHE A 175 -6.86 14.57 5.22
C PHE A 175 -6.97 13.61 6.38
N THR A 176 -6.64 12.34 6.13
CA THR A 176 -6.38 11.34 7.18
C THR A 176 -4.98 10.81 6.96
N VAL A 177 -4.17 10.79 8.02
CA VAL A 177 -2.77 10.36 7.94
C VAL A 177 -2.64 9.04 8.65
N VAL A 178 -2.02 8.05 8.01
CA VAL A 178 -1.75 6.74 8.61
C VAL A 178 -0.30 6.36 8.34
N GLU A 179 0.34 5.80 9.36
CA GLU A 179 1.62 5.12 9.23
C GLU A 179 1.39 3.74 8.62
N VAL A 180 2.08 3.46 7.51
CA VAL A 180 1.94 2.21 6.77
C VAL A 180 3.27 1.50 6.64
N GLU A 181 3.16 0.21 6.34
CA GLU A 181 4.31 -0.65 6.06
C GLU A 181 4.85 -0.44 4.63
N CYS A 182 5.72 -1.35 4.18
CA CYS A 182 6.43 -1.25 2.92
C CYS A 182 5.47 -1.19 1.72
N GLN A 183 5.56 -0.11 0.94
CA GLN A 183 4.79 0.12 -0.30
C GLN A 183 5.56 -0.28 -1.58
N GLY A 184 6.74 -0.90 -1.44
CA GLY A 184 7.49 -1.42 -2.58
C GLY A 184 8.32 -0.40 -3.38
N ALA A 185 8.30 0.89 -3.03
CA ALA A 185 9.08 1.95 -3.69
C ALA A 185 10.43 2.23 -2.97
N CYS A 186 11.15 1.18 -2.55
CA CYS A 186 12.32 1.31 -1.67
C CYS A 186 13.51 2.04 -2.33
N SER A 187 13.70 1.91 -3.65
CA SER A 187 14.71 2.66 -4.41
C SER A 187 14.46 4.17 -4.37
N ASN A 188 13.23 4.55 -4.01
CA ASN A 188 12.63 5.87 -4.08
C ASN A 188 12.29 6.45 -2.70
N ALA A 189 12.94 5.91 -1.66
CA ALA A 189 12.78 6.32 -0.28
C ALA A 189 13.39 7.72 0.00
N PRO A 190 12.72 8.55 0.82
CA PRO A 190 11.43 8.30 1.51
C PRO A 190 10.22 8.60 0.61
N MET A 191 9.09 7.92 0.86
CA MET A 191 7.89 8.00 0.03
C MET A 191 6.60 8.02 0.86
N MET A 192 5.54 8.55 0.26
CA MET A 192 4.17 8.47 0.78
C MET A 192 3.20 8.20 -0.37
N ALA A 193 2.08 7.54 -0.08
CA ALA A 193 0.99 7.37 -1.03
C ALA A 193 -0.19 8.28 -0.64
N ILE A 194 -0.82 8.90 -1.64
CA ILE A 194 -2.04 9.69 -1.42
C ILE A 194 -3.08 9.28 -2.44
N ALA A 195 -4.24 8.79 -1.97
CA ALA A 195 -5.35 8.37 -2.82
C ALA A 195 -4.95 7.36 -3.94
N GLY A 196 -4.00 6.47 -3.65
CA GLY A 196 -3.53 5.43 -4.57
C GLY A 196 -2.34 5.82 -5.45
N ASP A 197 -1.89 7.07 -5.42
CA ASP A 197 -0.71 7.52 -6.16
C ASP A 197 0.53 7.61 -5.27
N PHE A 198 1.69 7.22 -5.81
CA PHE A 198 2.97 7.32 -5.11
C PHE A 198 3.64 8.67 -5.30
N TYR A 199 4.11 9.24 -4.20
CA TYR A 199 4.94 10.42 -4.14
C TYR A 199 6.26 10.05 -3.47
N GLU A 200 7.33 10.18 -4.24
CA GLU A 200 8.61 9.55 -3.98
C GLU A 200 9.74 10.58 -3.84
N ASP A 201 10.88 10.18 -3.28
CA ASP A 201 12.03 11.07 -3.00
C ASP A 201 11.68 12.33 -2.24
N LEU A 202 10.92 12.15 -1.16
CA LEU A 202 10.37 13.26 -0.44
C LEU A 202 11.44 13.98 0.39
N THR A 203 11.40 15.30 0.28
CA THR A 203 11.97 16.25 1.23
C THR A 203 10.85 16.96 1.99
N GLU A 204 11.16 17.62 3.10
CA GLU A 204 10.17 18.40 3.86
C GLU A 204 9.43 19.42 2.98
N GLU A 205 10.17 20.13 2.12
CA GLU A 205 9.63 21.15 1.21
C GLU A 205 8.69 20.54 0.16
N SER A 206 9.12 19.44 -0.47
CA SER A 206 8.31 18.75 -1.48
C SER A 206 7.02 18.17 -0.86
N THR A 207 7.10 17.68 0.38
CA THR A 207 5.98 17.11 1.13
C THR A 207 4.93 18.18 1.39
N LYS A 208 5.34 19.34 1.94
CA LYS A 208 4.43 20.48 2.17
C LYS A 208 3.80 20.96 0.87
N ARG A 209 4.59 21.07 -0.20
CA ARG A 209 4.09 21.45 -1.53
C ARG A 209 3.00 20.50 -2.02
N ILE A 210 3.21 19.18 -1.90
CA ILE A 210 2.22 18.17 -2.30
C ILE A 210 0.93 18.33 -1.50
N LEU A 211 1.02 18.45 -0.17
CA LEU A 211 -0.15 18.62 0.70
C LEU A 211 -0.92 19.91 0.36
N ASP A 212 -0.23 21.01 0.10
CA ASP A 212 -0.85 22.29 -0.29
C ASP A 212 -1.54 22.20 -1.65
N THR A 213 -0.96 21.50 -2.62
CA THR A 213 -1.58 21.26 -3.93
C THR A 213 -2.88 20.45 -3.78
N PHE A 214 -2.87 19.39 -2.97
CA PHE A 214 -4.09 18.64 -2.65
C PHE A 214 -5.12 19.48 -1.90
N ALA A 215 -4.68 20.35 -0.99
CA ALA A 215 -5.58 21.25 -0.26
C ALA A 215 -6.29 22.26 -1.18
N LYS A 216 -5.65 22.65 -2.29
CA LYS A 216 -6.23 23.46 -3.37
C LYS A 216 -7.15 22.67 -4.31
N GLY A 217 -7.19 21.34 -4.18
CA GLY A 217 -7.99 20.45 -5.03
C GLY A 217 -7.31 20.06 -6.33
N GLU A 218 -6.02 20.34 -6.47
CA GLU A 218 -5.20 19.92 -7.62
C GLU A 218 -4.50 18.60 -7.32
N LYS A 219 -4.24 17.80 -8.36
CA LYS A 219 -3.48 16.55 -8.24
C LYS A 219 -2.01 16.79 -8.63
N PRO A 220 -1.06 16.72 -7.68
CA PRO A 220 0.35 16.86 -8.00
C PRO A 220 0.84 15.65 -8.81
N LYS A 221 1.89 15.85 -9.60
CA LYS A 221 2.47 14.81 -10.45
C LYS A 221 2.95 13.61 -9.60
N PRO A 222 2.45 12.39 -9.87
CA PRO A 222 2.90 11.19 -9.18
C PRO A 222 4.30 10.78 -9.64
N GLY A 223 5.01 10.07 -8.75
CA GLY A 223 6.38 9.61 -8.93
C GLY A 223 7.41 10.42 -8.13
N PRO A 224 8.70 10.31 -8.52
CA PRO A 224 9.80 10.99 -7.84
C PRO A 224 9.64 12.51 -7.88
N GLN A 225 9.82 13.15 -6.72
CA GLN A 225 9.85 14.61 -6.59
C GLN A 225 11.25 15.19 -6.77
N SER A 226 12.25 14.33 -6.96
CA SER A 226 13.62 14.68 -7.29
C SER A 226 13.81 14.90 -8.79
N GLY A 227 15.07 15.01 -9.24
CA GLY A 227 15.42 15.20 -10.65
C GLY A 227 15.33 13.94 -11.52
N ARG A 228 15.03 12.77 -10.94
CA ARG A 228 14.88 11.50 -11.69
C ARG A 228 13.43 11.27 -12.12
N HIS A 229 13.25 10.41 -13.11
CA HIS A 229 11.96 10.06 -13.69
C HIS A 229 11.27 8.93 -12.94
N THR A 230 12.00 7.87 -12.60
CA THR A 230 11.46 6.65 -11.99
C THR A 230 12.44 6.11 -10.94
N SER A 231 13.03 4.93 -11.15
CA SER A 231 13.94 4.25 -10.23
C SER A 231 15.40 4.25 -10.72
N GLU A 232 15.73 5.02 -11.75
CA GLU A 232 17.10 5.13 -12.21
C GLU A 232 18.01 5.78 -11.15
N ASN A 233 19.32 5.62 -11.35
CA ASN A 233 20.32 6.23 -10.51
C ASN A 233 20.21 7.77 -10.63
N SER A 234 20.23 8.47 -9.50
CA SER A 234 20.13 9.92 -9.42
C SER A 234 21.25 10.66 -10.16
N ALA A 235 22.38 10.01 -10.43
CA ALA A 235 23.50 10.54 -11.22
C ALA A 235 23.39 10.28 -12.73
N GLY A 236 22.28 9.70 -13.21
CA GLY A 236 22.04 9.35 -14.61
C GLY A 236 22.07 7.85 -14.88
N LEU A 237 21.84 7.48 -16.15
CA LEU A 237 21.75 6.08 -16.57
C LEU A 237 23.12 5.38 -16.49
N THR A 238 23.27 4.48 -15.52
CA THR A 238 24.46 3.63 -15.35
C THR A 238 24.31 2.26 -16.03
N ALA A 239 23.08 1.84 -16.30
CA ALA A 239 22.72 0.61 -17.00
C ALA A 239 21.59 0.90 -17.98
N LEU A 240 21.37 -0.01 -18.94
CA LEU A 240 20.38 0.15 -20.03
C LEU A 240 20.64 1.40 -20.89
N THR A 241 21.91 1.69 -21.16
CA THR A 241 22.33 2.84 -21.98
C THR A 241 22.25 2.59 -23.48
N SER A 242 22.26 1.32 -23.90
CA SER A 242 22.10 0.90 -25.30
C SER A 242 20.64 0.64 -25.64
N GLU A 243 20.30 0.73 -26.93
CA GLU A 243 18.99 0.30 -27.41
C GLU A 243 18.72 -1.18 -27.09
N PRO A 244 17.47 -1.53 -26.74
CA PRO A 244 17.11 -2.91 -26.45
C PRO A 244 17.21 -3.76 -27.71
N TYR A 245 17.61 -5.02 -27.52
CA TYR A 245 17.75 -5.94 -28.63
C TYR A 245 16.41 -6.27 -29.27
N GLY A 246 16.41 -6.32 -30.60
CA GLY A 246 15.24 -6.70 -31.38
C GLY A 246 14.91 -8.19 -31.29
N PRO A 247 13.68 -8.60 -31.66
CA PRO A 247 13.29 -10.00 -31.65
C PRO A 247 14.20 -10.82 -32.58
N GLY A 248 14.85 -11.85 -32.03
CA GLY A 248 15.68 -12.76 -32.80
C GLY A 248 17.15 -12.37 -32.96
N GLN A 249 17.59 -11.20 -32.46
CA GLN A 249 18.95 -10.69 -32.68
C GLN A 249 20.06 -11.62 -32.14
N PHE A 250 19.77 -12.39 -31.08
CA PHE A 250 20.68 -13.40 -30.53
C PHE A 250 20.09 -14.81 -30.50
N CYS A 251 18.99 -15.03 -31.22
CA CYS A 251 18.46 -16.38 -31.34
C CYS A 251 19.39 -17.22 -32.21
N GLN A 252 19.55 -18.51 -31.85
CA GLN A 252 20.16 -19.46 -32.75
C GLN A 252 19.42 -19.47 -34.10
N PRO A 253 20.14 -19.64 -35.22
CA PRO A 253 19.53 -19.58 -36.56
C PRO A 253 18.31 -20.50 -36.72
N ASP A 254 18.33 -21.65 -36.06
CA ASP A 254 17.24 -22.64 -36.10
C ASP A 254 15.98 -22.15 -35.40
N PHE A 255 16.12 -21.41 -34.29
CA PHE A 255 15.00 -20.78 -33.59
C PHE A 255 14.48 -19.54 -34.33
N HIS A 256 15.36 -18.74 -34.92
CA HIS A 256 14.96 -17.57 -35.70
C HIS A 256 14.18 -17.98 -36.96
N LYS A 257 14.62 -19.04 -37.66
CA LYS A 257 13.90 -19.58 -38.83
C LYS A 257 12.57 -20.25 -38.46
N ALA A 258 12.49 -20.94 -37.32
CA ALA A 258 11.26 -21.59 -36.88
C ALA A 258 10.19 -20.61 -36.38
N ALA A 259 10.59 -19.54 -35.69
CA ALA A 259 9.67 -18.55 -35.11
C ALA A 259 9.39 -17.35 -36.04
N PHE A 260 10.36 -16.91 -36.83
CA PHE A 260 10.31 -15.67 -37.61
C PHE A 260 10.76 -15.82 -39.08
N GLY A 261 11.13 -17.02 -39.52
CA GLY A 261 11.41 -17.29 -40.93
C GLY A 261 10.13 -17.24 -41.78
N PRO A 262 10.26 -17.16 -43.12
CA PRO A 262 9.10 -17.32 -43.99
C PRO A 262 8.44 -18.66 -43.66
N ARG A 263 7.17 -18.64 -43.23
CA ARG A 263 6.40 -19.88 -43.08
C ARG A 263 6.53 -20.62 -44.41
N ARG A 264 6.83 -21.93 -44.38
CA ARG A 264 6.87 -22.75 -45.60
C ARG A 264 5.70 -22.34 -46.52
N PRO A 265 5.90 -22.18 -47.84
CA PRO A 265 4.86 -21.71 -48.75
C PRO A 265 3.53 -22.45 -48.56
N GLU A 266 3.59 -23.74 -48.24
CA GLU A 266 2.45 -24.60 -47.91
C GLU A 266 1.72 -24.21 -46.60
N ALA A 267 2.45 -23.80 -45.56
CA ALA A 267 1.88 -23.34 -44.30
C ALA A 267 1.29 -21.92 -44.44
N GLN A 268 1.89 -21.08 -45.28
CA GLN A 268 1.35 -19.76 -45.61
C GLN A 268 0.11 -19.88 -46.51
N ALA A 269 0.13 -20.79 -47.49
CA ALA A 269 -1.04 -21.14 -48.31
C ALA A 269 -2.16 -21.76 -47.47
N ARG A 270 -1.86 -22.68 -46.55
CA ARG A 270 -2.85 -23.23 -45.60
C ARG A 270 -3.42 -22.17 -44.67
N PHE A 271 -2.60 -21.23 -44.19
CA PHE A 271 -3.06 -20.13 -43.35
C PHE A 271 -3.94 -19.14 -44.11
N LEU A 272 -3.57 -18.77 -45.34
CA LEU A 272 -4.36 -17.92 -46.23
C LEU A 272 -5.65 -18.61 -46.68
N LEU A 273 -5.63 -19.92 -46.96
CA LEU A 273 -6.83 -20.72 -47.24
C LEU A 273 -7.76 -20.81 -46.02
N LYS A 274 -7.20 -20.89 -44.80
CA LYS A 274 -8.00 -20.86 -43.57
C LYS A 274 -8.61 -19.48 -43.33
N LEU A 275 -7.86 -18.42 -43.61
CA LEU A 275 -8.37 -17.05 -43.52
C LEU A 275 -9.45 -16.77 -44.56
N SER A 276 -9.30 -17.27 -45.79
CA SER A 276 -10.33 -17.12 -46.83
C SER A 276 -11.56 -17.99 -46.56
N SER A 277 -11.43 -19.18 -45.97
CA SER A 277 -12.59 -19.98 -45.55
C SER A 277 -13.34 -19.33 -44.39
N LEU A 278 -12.61 -18.78 -43.40
CA LEU A 278 -13.21 -18.05 -42.28
C LEU A 278 -13.89 -16.76 -42.75
N ALA A 279 -13.28 -16.01 -43.68
CA ALA A 279 -13.89 -14.83 -44.29
C ALA A 279 -15.13 -15.20 -45.15
N GLY A 280 -15.10 -16.35 -45.83
CA GLY A 280 -16.23 -16.88 -46.59
C GLY A 280 -17.39 -17.35 -45.69
N GLU A 281 -17.10 -17.98 -44.54
CA GLU A 281 -18.09 -18.31 -43.51
C GLU A 281 -18.68 -17.05 -42.87
N GLU A 282 -17.87 -16.02 -42.62
CA GLU A 282 -18.33 -14.73 -42.10
C GLU A 282 -19.21 -13.98 -43.11
N GLN A 283 -18.91 -14.04 -44.41
CA GLN A 283 -19.76 -13.46 -45.46
C GLN A 283 -21.07 -14.25 -45.69
N ARG A 284 -21.03 -15.59 -45.57
CA ARG A 284 -22.24 -16.43 -45.59
C ARG A 284 -23.14 -16.18 -44.38
N ALA A 285 -22.56 -15.99 -43.20
CA ALA A 285 -23.28 -15.60 -41.99
C ALA A 285 -23.90 -14.19 -42.10
N ARG A 286 -23.37 -13.32 -42.96
CA ARG A 286 -23.88 -11.97 -43.23
C ARG A 286 -24.84 -11.85 -44.43
N GLY A 287 -25.21 -12.95 -45.08
CA GLY A 287 -26.32 -12.98 -46.06
C GLY A 287 -26.15 -12.12 -47.33
N MET A 288 -24.92 -11.79 -47.74
CA MET A 288 -24.69 -10.94 -48.91
C MET A 288 -24.53 -11.80 -50.18
N GLN A 289 -25.55 -11.79 -51.05
CA GLN A 289 -25.46 -12.36 -52.41
C GLN A 289 -24.54 -11.49 -53.26
N VAL A 290 -23.46 -12.07 -53.78
CA VAL A 290 -22.58 -11.42 -54.77
C VAL A 290 -23.05 -11.87 -56.16
N ALA A 291 -23.63 -10.93 -56.91
CA ALA A 291 -23.91 -11.05 -58.34
C ALA A 291 -22.58 -10.96 -59.14
N PRO A 292 -22.52 -11.48 -60.38
CA PRO A 292 -21.32 -12.07 -60.99
C PRO A 292 -20.15 -11.12 -61.21
#